data_AF-A0A4R4QEZ7-F1
#
_entry.id   AF-A0A4R4QEZ7-F1
#
_cell.length_a   1.000
_cell.length_b   1.000
_cell.length_c   1.000
_cell.angle_alpha   90.00
_cell.angle_beta   90.00
_cell.angle_gamma   90.00
#
_symmetry.space_group_name_H-M   'P 1'
#
loop_
_entity.id
_entity.type
_entity.pdbx_description
1 polymer ?
#
loop_
_entity_poly.entity_id
_entity_poly.type
_entity_poly.pdbx_seq_one_letter_code
_entity_poly.pdbx_strand_id
1 'polypeptide(L)'
;MPKEIKIDEAYLRGVVQKLKGIRNQVTTVRAGANPNDMAHPHGGHLNSLVVRAGTDNFTAGKDLRERVRAVGGLVDQRLAAYDQKLSSYGQNLERIIASSDDIENANTSYAASTGLGNNGPNGPANTGNST
;
A
#
# COMPACT_ATOMS: atom_id res chain seq x y z
N MET A 1 -28.28 -10.71 -16.84
CA MET A 1 -27.70 -9.35 -16.91
C MET A 1 -26.22 -9.44 -16.56
N PRO A 2 -25.31 -8.76 -17.27
CA PRO A 2 -23.90 -8.72 -16.90
C PRO A 2 -23.74 -8.14 -15.49
N LYS A 3 -22.78 -8.64 -14.70
CA LYS A 3 -22.43 -8.01 -13.43
C LYS A 3 -21.65 -6.74 -13.72
N GLU A 4 -22.19 -5.60 -13.28
CA GLU A 4 -21.50 -4.31 -13.36
C GLU A 4 -20.37 -4.29 -12.31
N ILE A 5 -19.13 -4.08 -12.76
CA ILE A 5 -17.98 -3.89 -11.88
C ILE A 5 -17.86 -2.38 -11.65
N LYS A 6 -18.10 -1.93 -10.41
CA LYS A 6 -17.84 -0.54 -9.99
C LYS A 6 -16.54 -0.50 -9.21
N ILE A 7 -15.60 0.33 -9.66
CA ILE A 7 -14.33 0.56 -8.96
C ILE A 7 -14.55 1.69 -7.96
N ASP A 8 -14.43 1.40 -6.67
CA ASP A 8 -14.41 2.43 -5.63
C ASP A 8 -12.98 2.97 -5.50
N GLU A 9 -12.67 3.99 -6.29
CA GLU A 9 -11.34 4.58 -6.33
C GLU A 9 -10.94 5.21 -4.99
N ALA A 10 -11.88 5.82 -4.27
CA ALA A 10 -11.61 6.44 -2.98
C ALA A 10 -11.15 5.38 -1.97
N TYR A 11 -11.83 4.23 -1.94
CA TYR A 11 -11.44 3.09 -1.15
C TYR A 11 -10.05 2.55 -1.57
N LEU A 12 -9.82 2.33 -2.87
CA LEU A 12 -8.52 1.81 -3.35
C LEU A 12 -7.36 2.76 -3.02
N ARG A 13 -7.55 4.08 -3.18
CA ARG A 13 -6.57 5.10 -2.77
C ARG A 13 -6.29 5.02 -1.26
N GLY A 14 -7.34 4.82 -0.45
CA GLY A 14 -7.20 4.58 1.00
C GLY A 14 -6.38 3.33 1.33
N VAL A 15 -6.56 2.23 0.59
CA VAL A 15 -5.78 1.00 0.74
C VAL A 15 -4.31 1.24 0.36
N VAL A 16 -4.03 1.94 -0.74
CA VAL A 16 -2.66 2.29 -1.15
C VAL A 16 -1.94 3.07 -0.06
N GLN A 17 -2.60 4.05 0.58
CA GLN A 17 -2.00 4.81 1.68
C GLN A 17 -1.68 3.93 2.90
N LYS A 18 -2.58 3.00 3.26
CA LYS A 18 -2.32 2.03 4.32
C LYS A 18 -1.12 1.13 4.01
N LEU A 19 -1.01 0.63 2.78
CA LEU A 19 0.13 -0.18 2.35
C LEU A 19 1.45 0.60 2.42
N LYS A 20 1.46 1.86 2.00
CA LYS A 20 2.61 2.76 2.14
C LYS A 20 2.98 2.98 3.61
N GLY A 21 2.00 3.18 4.48
CA GLY A 21 2.19 3.29 5.93
C GLY A 21 2.86 2.06 6.53
N ILE A 22 2.34 0.87 6.26
CA ILE A 22 2.92 -0.40 6.74
C ILE A 22 4.34 -0.58 6.19
N ARG A 23 4.57 -0.27 4.91
CA ARG A 23 5.90 -0.34 4.29
C ARG A 23 6.92 0.56 4.99
N ASN A 24 6.53 1.77 5.35
CA ASN A 24 7.38 2.68 6.12
C ASN A 24 7.71 2.10 7.49
N GLN A 25 6.73 1.50 8.17
CA GLN A 25 6.98 0.82 9.46
C GLN A 25 7.97 -0.34 9.31
N VAL A 26 7.85 -1.16 8.27
CA VAL A 26 8.80 -2.24 7.97
C VAL A 26 10.20 -1.68 7.76
N THR A 27 10.33 -0.58 7.00
CA THR A 27 11.62 0.09 6.77
C THR A 27 12.23 0.61 8.07
N THR A 28 11.43 1.24 8.93
CA THR A 28 11.87 1.74 10.25
C THR A 28 12.36 0.61 11.16
N VAL A 29 11.61 -0.51 11.23
CA VAL A 29 12.03 -1.68 12.02
C VAL A 29 13.33 -2.28 11.49
N ARG A 30 13.49 -2.38 10.17
CA ARG A 30 14.73 -2.88 9.56
C ARG A 30 15.92 -1.99 9.89
N ALA A 31 15.71 -0.67 10.03
CA ALA A 31 16.73 0.27 10.48
C ALA A 31 17.05 0.17 11.99
N GLY A 32 16.36 -0.69 12.74
CA GLY A 32 16.53 -0.82 14.19
C GLY A 32 15.80 0.26 15.00
N ALA A 33 14.82 0.93 14.40
CA ALA A 33 14.03 1.98 15.04
C ALA A 33 12.60 1.50 15.35
N ASN A 34 11.97 2.13 16.34
CA ASN A 34 10.56 1.89 16.67
C ASN A 34 9.69 2.76 15.75
N PRO A 35 8.77 2.18 14.95
CA PRO A 35 7.88 2.97 14.10
C PRO A 35 6.91 3.87 14.87
N ASN A 36 6.65 3.59 16.16
CA ASN A 36 5.76 4.38 17.00
C ASN A 36 6.51 5.41 17.87
N ASP A 37 7.84 5.40 17.83
CA ASP A 37 8.70 6.29 18.59
C ASP A 37 9.96 6.59 17.78
N MET A 38 9.86 7.58 16.89
CA MET A 38 11.01 7.96 16.04
C MET A 38 11.93 8.97 16.73
N ALA A 39 11.54 9.49 17.90
CA ALA A 39 12.28 10.53 18.61
C ALA A 39 13.46 9.97 19.43
N HIS A 40 13.47 8.65 19.69
CA HIS A 40 14.50 8.02 20.51
C HIS A 40 15.31 6.97 19.72
N PRO A 41 16.60 6.79 20.05
CA PRO A 41 17.40 5.71 19.49
C PRO A 41 16.96 4.36 20.09
N HIS A 42 16.41 3.47 19.27
CA HIS A 42 15.91 2.16 19.73
C HIS A 42 16.85 0.98 19.41
N GLY A 43 18.03 1.25 18.84
CA GLY A 43 19.04 0.23 18.54
C GLY A 43 19.61 0.39 17.14
N GLY A 44 20.03 -0.74 16.56
CA GLY A 44 20.54 -0.84 15.19
C GLY A 44 19.97 -2.07 14.49
N HIS A 45 20.41 -2.31 13.25
CA HIS A 45 19.95 -3.45 12.45
C HIS A 45 20.05 -4.78 13.24
N LEU A 46 19.07 -5.67 13.08
CA LEU A 46 19.04 -6.94 13.82
C LEU A 46 20.28 -7.82 13.57
N ASN A 47 20.84 -7.77 12.36
CA ASN A 47 22.08 -8.48 12.01
C ASN A 47 23.36 -7.83 12.58
N SER A 48 23.25 -6.59 13.10
CA SER A 48 24.33 -5.83 13.74
C SER A 48 24.35 -5.94 15.26
N LEU A 49 23.40 -6.67 15.85
CA LEU A 49 23.32 -6.87 17.30
C LEU A 49 24.61 -7.51 17.83
N VAL A 50 25.27 -6.80 18.74
CA VAL A 50 26.47 -7.30 19.43
C VAL A 50 26.06 -7.93 20.74
N VAL A 51 26.11 -9.26 20.82
CA VAL A 51 25.87 -9.98 22.08
C VAL A 51 27.18 -10.12 22.83
N ARG A 52 27.27 -9.49 24.02
CA ARG A 52 28.42 -9.66 24.91
C ARG A 52 28.27 -10.97 25.68
N ALA A 53 28.87 -12.04 25.17
CA ALA A 53 28.78 -13.38 25.77
C ALA A 53 30.15 -13.95 26.18
N GLY A 54 31.11 -13.10 26.55
CA GLY A 54 32.48 -13.50 26.86
C GLY A 54 33.40 -13.56 25.64
N THR A 55 34.58 -14.15 25.81
CA THR A 55 35.59 -14.29 24.74
C THR A 55 35.19 -15.34 23.71
N ASP A 56 35.85 -15.34 22.54
CA ASP A 56 35.62 -16.35 21.50
C ASP A 56 36.02 -17.77 21.93
N ASN A 57 36.78 -17.90 23.02
CA ASN A 57 37.17 -19.18 23.62
C ASN A 57 36.07 -19.78 24.50
N PHE A 58 35.01 -19.02 24.80
CA PHE A 58 33.84 -19.54 25.50
C PHE A 58 32.79 -19.98 24.47
N THR A 59 32.79 -21.29 24.14
CA THR A 59 31.96 -21.89 23.09
C THR A 59 30.49 -21.50 23.19
N ALA A 60 29.88 -21.60 24.37
CA ALA A 60 28.46 -21.28 24.53
C ALA A 60 28.14 -19.81 24.18
N GLY A 61 29.06 -18.88 24.47
CA GLY A 61 28.89 -17.47 24.12
C GLY A 61 29.15 -17.17 22.65
N LYS A 62 30.06 -17.90 22.02
CA LYS A 62 30.25 -17.88 20.56
C LYS A 62 28.99 -18.38 19.85
N ASP A 63 28.48 -19.54 20.23
CA ASP A 63 27.28 -20.16 19.64
C ASP A 63 26.05 -19.25 19.78
N LEU A 64 25.89 -18.60 20.93
CA LEU A 64 24.82 -17.64 21.15
C LEU A 64 24.93 -16.43 20.19
N ARG A 65 26.13 -15.85 20.05
CA ARG A 65 26.38 -14.74 19.11
C ARG A 65 26.04 -15.13 17.66
N GLU A 66 26.49 -16.31 17.23
CA GLU A 66 26.23 -16.82 15.89
C GLU A 66 24.74 -17.04 15.64
N ARG A 67 24.03 -17.65 16.61
CA ARG A 67 22.57 -17.84 16.53
C ARG A 67 21.83 -16.51 16.44
N VAL A 68 22.17 -15.53 17.28
CA VAL A 68 21.52 -14.21 17.25
C VAL A 68 21.76 -13.51 15.91
N ARG A 69 22.99 -13.54 15.38
CA ARG A 69 23.29 -12.98 14.05
C ARG A 69 22.53 -13.70 12.94
N ALA A 70 22.46 -15.03 12.98
CA ALA A 70 21.75 -15.83 11.98
C ALA A 70 20.24 -15.53 11.99
N VAL A 71 19.62 -15.53 13.17
CA VAL A 71 18.20 -15.19 13.34
C VAL A 71 17.94 -13.74 12.91
N GLY A 72 18.79 -12.79 13.32
CA GLY A 72 18.67 -11.39 12.91
C GLY A 72 18.74 -11.20 11.40
N GLY A 73 19.64 -11.93 10.72
CA GLY A 73 19.73 -11.95 9.26
C GLY A 73 18.49 -12.54 8.58
N LEU A 74 17.95 -13.65 9.10
CA LEU A 74 16.72 -14.25 8.59
C LEU A 74 15.51 -13.32 8.75
N VAL A 75 15.42 -12.61 9.88
CA VAL A 75 14.35 -11.63 10.10
C VAL A 75 14.48 -10.46 9.11
N ASP A 76 15.68 -9.91 8.90
CA ASP A 76 15.88 -8.83 7.93
C ASP A 76 15.50 -9.26 6.50
N GLN A 77 15.89 -10.46 6.07
CA GLN A 77 15.51 -11.02 4.77
C GLN A 77 13.99 -11.13 4.61
N ARG A 78 13.28 -11.58 5.65
CA ARG A 78 11.81 -11.66 5.63
C ARG A 78 11.16 -10.28 5.55
N LEU A 79 11.67 -9.31 6.31
CA LEU A 79 11.18 -7.94 6.27
C LEU A 79 11.43 -7.28 4.90
N ALA A 80 12.58 -7.53 4.28
CA ALA A 80 12.86 -7.09 2.92
C ALA A 80 11.87 -7.67 1.89
N ALA A 81 11.54 -8.95 2.02
CA ALA A 81 10.53 -9.58 1.15
C ALA A 81 9.12 -8.99 1.36
N TYR A 82 8.75 -8.64 2.59
CA TYR A 82 7.48 -7.94 2.86
C TYR A 82 7.46 -6.54 2.26
N ASP A 83 8.53 -5.77 2.38
CA ASP A 83 8.66 -4.45 1.75
C ASP A 83 8.41 -4.51 0.23
N GLN A 84 9.04 -5.49 -0.45
CA GLN A 84 8.83 -5.73 -1.88
C GLN A 84 7.37 -6.09 -2.22
N LYS A 85 6.74 -6.98 -1.45
CA LYS A 85 5.34 -7.38 -1.67
C LYS A 85 4.39 -6.20 -1.47
N LEU A 86 4.57 -5.42 -0.41
CA LEU A 86 3.76 -4.23 -0.12
C LEU A 86 3.90 -3.19 -1.24
N SER A 87 5.12 -2.98 -1.74
CA SER A 87 5.37 -2.09 -2.87
C SER A 87 4.65 -2.58 -4.14
N SER A 88 4.73 -3.88 -4.45
CA SER A 88 4.07 -4.47 -5.61
C SER A 88 2.54 -4.31 -5.54
N TYR A 89 1.94 -4.59 -4.38
CA TYR A 89 0.50 -4.40 -4.18
C TYR A 89 0.07 -2.94 -4.34
N GLY A 90 0.83 -2.00 -3.77
CA GLY A 90 0.58 -0.57 -3.94
C GLY A 90 0.59 -0.15 -5.41
N GLN A 91 1.63 -0.55 -6.15
CA GLN A 91 1.76 -0.23 -7.59
C GLN A 91 0.66 -0.86 -8.44
N ASN A 92 0.24 -2.10 -8.14
CA ASN A 92 -0.83 -2.76 -8.86
C ASN A 92 -2.17 -2.03 -8.65
N LEU A 93 -2.45 -1.59 -7.41
CA LEU A 93 -3.64 -0.80 -7.10
C LEU A 93 -3.61 0.57 -7.79
N GLU A 94 -2.47 1.25 -7.79
CA GLU A 94 -2.29 2.53 -8.51
C GLU A 94 -2.53 2.36 -10.02
N ARG A 95 -2.09 1.24 -10.62
CA ARG A 95 -2.37 0.92 -12.03
C ARG A 95 -3.85 0.66 -12.31
N ILE A 96 -4.56 -0.02 -11.40
CA ILE A 96 -6.02 -0.23 -11.53
C ILE A 96 -6.75 1.11 -11.49
N ILE A 97 -6.38 1.98 -10.55
CA ILE A 97 -6.95 3.32 -10.41
C ILE A 97 -6.73 4.13 -11.71
N ALA A 98 -5.49 4.19 -12.21
CA ALA A 98 -5.19 4.92 -13.45
C ALA A 98 -5.99 4.37 -14.65
N SER A 99 -6.11 3.04 -14.75
CA SER A 99 -6.91 2.42 -15.81
C SER A 99 -8.41 2.72 -15.67
N SER A 100 -8.91 2.89 -14.45
CA SER A 100 -10.30 3.28 -14.16
C SER A 100 -10.55 4.72 -14.62
N ASP A 101 -9.70 5.64 -14.16
CA ASP A 101 -9.68 7.06 -14.53
C ASP A 101 -9.69 7.22 -16.08
N ASP A 102 -8.83 6.48 -16.79
CA ASP A 102 -8.73 6.52 -18.25
C ASP A 102 -10.03 6.07 -18.96
N ILE A 103 -10.68 5.01 -18.45
CA ILE A 103 -11.93 4.49 -19.01
C ILE A 103 -13.08 5.46 -18.76
N GLU A 104 -13.17 6.05 -17.57
CA GLU A 104 -14.20 7.04 -17.23
C GLU A 104 -14.07 8.30 -18.09
N ASN A 105 -12.84 8.76 -18.33
CA ASN A 105 -12.55 9.90 -19.22
C ASN A 105 -12.90 9.59 -20.68
N ALA A 106 -12.55 8.39 -21.17
CA ALA A 106 -12.91 7.95 -22.51
C ALA A 106 -14.44 7.85 -22.69
N ASN A 107 -15.15 7.29 -21.71
CA ASN A 107 -16.60 7.18 -21.73
C ASN A 107 -17.29 8.56 -21.72
N THR A 108 -16.82 9.47 -20.86
CA THR A 108 -17.32 10.86 -20.81
C THR A 108 -17.12 11.56 -22.16
N SER A 109 -15.94 11.40 -22.76
CA SER A 109 -15.61 11.98 -24.07
C SER A 109 -16.49 11.39 -25.18
N TYR A 110 -16.71 10.07 -25.16
CA TYR A 110 -17.60 9.40 -26.12
C TYR A 110 -19.05 9.85 -25.98
N ALA A 111 -19.59 9.92 -24.76
CA ALA A 111 -20.94 10.40 -24.47
C ALA A 111 -21.15 11.85 -24.91
N ALA A 112 -20.15 12.72 -24.73
CA ALA A 112 -20.16 14.09 -25.22
C ALA A 112 -20.15 14.14 -26.75
N SER A 113 -19.33 13.31 -27.42
CA SER A 113 -19.22 13.28 -28.89
C SER A 113 -20.46 12.71 -29.60
N THR A 114 -21.21 11.84 -28.94
CA THR A 114 -22.42 11.18 -29.49
C THR A 114 -23.72 11.90 -29.14
N GLY A 115 -23.66 13.01 -28.38
CA GLY A 115 -24.85 13.77 -27.97
C GLY A 115 -25.73 13.06 -26.93
N LEU A 116 -25.18 12.04 -26.24
CA LEU A 116 -25.89 11.31 -25.17
C LEU A 116 -25.82 12.03 -23.81
N GLY A 117 -25.13 13.17 -23.73
CA GLY A 117 -25.07 14.01 -22.54
C GLY A 117 -26.33 14.86 -22.37
N ASN A 118 -27.00 14.70 -21.22
CA ASN A 118 -28.12 15.51 -20.72
C ASN A 118 -29.47 15.43 -21.48
N ASN A 119 -30.12 14.27 -21.44
CA ASN A 119 -31.59 14.26 -21.43
C ASN A 119 -32.07 14.18 -19.98
N GLY A 120 -32.13 15.34 -19.31
CA GLY A 120 -32.96 15.47 -18.11
C GLY A 120 -34.43 15.14 -18.43
N PRO A 121 -35.25 14.76 -17.44
CA PRO A 121 -36.64 14.42 -17.69
C PRO A 121 -37.36 15.63 -18.26
N ASN A 122 -37.62 15.60 -19.57
CA ASN A 122 -38.47 16.56 -20.23
C ASN A 122 -39.90 16.25 -19.76
N GLY A 123 -40.31 16.91 -18.66
CA GLY A 123 -41.67 16.86 -18.18
C GLY A 123 -42.62 17.31 -19.30
N PRO A 124 -43.82 16.72 -19.42
CA PRO A 124 -44.73 17.04 -20.50
C PRO A 124 -45.07 18.53 -20.47
N ALA A 125 -44.86 19.22 -21.59
CA ALA A 125 -45.35 20.57 -21.83
C ALA A 125 -46.89 20.54 -21.79
N ASN A 126 -47.46 20.76 -20.62
CA ASN A 126 -48.88 21.03 -20.47
C ASN A 126 -49.12 22.49 -20.85
N THR A 127 -49.25 22.78 -22.15
CA THR A 127 -49.92 24.01 -22.61
C THR A 127 -51.40 23.70 -22.76
N GLY A 128 -52.09 23.76 -21.63
CA GLY A 128 -53.54 23.70 -21.55
C GLY A 128 -54.16 24.80 -22.39
N ASN A 129 -55.13 24.38 -23.20
CA ASN A 129 -56.15 25.22 -23.80
C ASN A 129 -56.84 26.06 -22.70
N SER A 130 -56.95 27.38 -22.88
CA SER A 130 -57.85 28.22 -22.09
C SER A 130 -58.32 29.40 -22.94
N THR A 131 -59.60 29.28 -23.29
CA THR A 131 -60.62 30.30 -23.64
C THR A 131 -60.34 31.23 -24.80
#